data_AF-A0A951IA19-F1
#
_entry.id   AF-A0A951IA19-F1
#
_cell.length_a   1.000
_cell.length_b   1.000
_cell.length_c   1.000
_cell.angle_alpha   90.00
_cell.angle_beta   90.00
_cell.angle_gamma   90.00
#
_symmetry.space_group_name_H-M   'P 1'
#
loop_
_entity.id
_entity.type
_entity.pdbx_description
1 polymer ?
#
loop_
_entity_poly.entity_id
_entity_poly.type
_entity_poly.pdbx_seq_one_letter_code
_entity_poly.pdbx_strand_id
1 'polypeptide(L)'
;MYLIFAQRVILLHFYSLGMVDRSRISAHGFQARKLVLLMACIYYMPIRCDAQYLNIDKDSIRREIAHAGSDSAVSGLYGVLGWELRYSNQHEAVRLADEMIRISSPVNDYLRLAEAYRIKGFVKVVNQDLRGCQEMYALGIDYAMKAGSHYYLASFYSLTGGMYQDKGDFDTGIRYYLDALK
;
A
#
# COMPACT_ATOMS: atom_id res chain seq x y z
N MET A 1 32.30 -31.47 -12.38
CA MET A 1 31.92 -32.87 -12.69
C MET A 1 30.50 -33.23 -12.24
N TYR A 2 30.04 -32.78 -11.06
CA TYR A 2 28.66 -32.97 -10.58
C TYR A 2 27.55 -32.32 -11.44
N LEU A 3 27.83 -31.16 -12.07
CA LEU A 3 26.86 -30.44 -12.91
C LEU A 3 26.38 -31.24 -14.13
N ILE A 4 27.29 -31.98 -14.78
CA ILE A 4 27.00 -32.76 -16.00
C ILE A 4 26.13 -33.99 -15.66
N PHE A 5 26.31 -34.53 -14.46
CA PHE A 5 25.58 -35.70 -13.99
C PHE A 5 24.13 -35.35 -13.61
N ALA A 6 23.93 -34.26 -12.87
CA ALA A 6 22.60 -33.75 -12.53
C ALA A 6 21.79 -33.39 -13.79
N GLN A 7 22.44 -32.80 -14.79
CA GLN A 7 21.81 -32.39 -16.04
C GLN A 7 21.32 -33.60 -16.87
N ARG A 8 22.04 -34.73 -16.84
CA ARG A 8 21.62 -35.97 -17.52
C ARG A 8 20.42 -36.63 -16.84
N VAL A 9 20.37 -36.62 -15.50
CA VAL A 9 19.26 -37.21 -14.73
C VAL A 9 17.97 -36.43 -14.93
N ILE A 10 18.03 -35.10 -14.93
CA ILE A 10 16.86 -34.23 -15.16
C ILE A 10 16.32 -34.42 -16.58
N LEU A 11 17.19 -34.43 -17.60
CA LEU A 11 16.79 -34.68 -18.99
C LEU A 11 16.10 -36.04 -19.15
N LEU A 12 16.63 -37.10 -18.51
CA LEU A 12 16.03 -38.44 -18.54
C LEU A 12 14.62 -38.47 -17.91
N HIS A 13 14.39 -37.69 -16.85
CA HIS A 13 13.08 -37.63 -16.20
C HIS A 13 12.03 -36.88 -17.03
N PHE A 14 12.43 -35.81 -17.74
CA PHE A 14 11.55 -35.13 -18.69
C PHE A 14 11.25 -35.95 -19.95
N TYR A 15 12.16 -36.85 -20.36
CA TYR A 15 11.90 -37.83 -21.43
C TYR A 15 10.88 -38.90 -21.00
N SER A 16 10.93 -39.39 -19.76
CA SER A 16 9.94 -40.36 -19.27
C SER A 16 8.52 -39.80 -19.14
N LEU A 17 8.40 -38.47 -19.00
CA LEU A 17 7.13 -37.74 -18.95
C LEU A 17 6.61 -37.34 -20.35
N GLY A 18 7.29 -37.73 -21.44
CA GLY A 18 6.86 -37.46 -22.82
C GLY A 18 6.93 -35.98 -23.24
N MET A 19 7.58 -35.13 -22.46
CA MET A 19 7.59 -33.68 -22.68
C MET A 19 8.59 -33.20 -23.74
N VAL A 20 9.51 -34.05 -24.21
CA VAL A 20 10.54 -33.69 -25.20
C VAL A 20 10.76 -34.84 -26.20
N ASP A 21 10.52 -34.59 -27.49
CA ASP A 21 10.78 -35.54 -28.58
C ASP A 21 12.24 -35.44 -29.06
N ARG A 22 12.92 -36.60 -29.20
CA ARG A 22 14.32 -36.72 -29.61
C ARG A 22 14.58 -36.21 -31.04
N SER A 23 13.57 -36.12 -31.90
CA SER A 23 13.74 -35.91 -33.33
C SER A 23 13.93 -34.45 -33.79
N ARG A 24 13.68 -33.44 -32.94
CA ARG A 24 13.62 -32.01 -33.35
C ARG A 24 14.79 -31.12 -32.90
N ILE A 25 15.96 -31.70 -32.62
CA ILE A 25 17.10 -30.96 -32.06
C ILE A 25 18.18 -30.73 -33.14
N SER A 26 17.97 -29.78 -34.07
CA SER A 26 19.07 -29.28 -34.90
C SER A 26 19.17 -27.75 -35.01
N ALA A 27 18.09 -26.99 -34.74
CA ALA A 27 18.15 -25.52 -34.61
C ALA A 27 17.43 -24.99 -33.37
N HIS A 28 16.36 -25.66 -32.92
CA HIS A 28 15.61 -25.31 -31.71
C HIS A 28 16.26 -25.79 -30.40
N GLY A 29 17.30 -26.62 -30.47
CA GLY A 29 17.97 -27.21 -29.31
C GLY A 29 18.67 -26.19 -28.39
N PHE A 30 19.17 -25.08 -28.96
CA PHE A 30 19.82 -24.03 -28.18
C PHE A 30 18.82 -23.17 -27.39
N GLN A 31 17.67 -22.87 -28.02
CA GLN A 31 16.53 -22.17 -27.39
C GLN A 31 15.88 -23.02 -26.29
N ALA A 32 15.62 -24.31 -26.57
CA ALA A 32 15.05 -25.23 -25.60
C ALA A 32 15.98 -25.47 -24.39
N ARG A 33 17.31 -25.54 -24.61
CA ARG A 33 18.28 -25.63 -23.51
C ARG A 33 18.29 -24.41 -22.61
N LYS A 34 18.20 -23.21 -23.18
CA LYS A 34 18.08 -21.96 -22.40
C LYS A 34 16.78 -21.91 -21.60
N LEU A 35 15.66 -22.35 -22.19
CA LEU A 35 14.37 -22.41 -21.52
C LEU A 35 14.37 -23.40 -20.35
N VAL A 36 14.94 -24.59 -20.53
CA VAL A 36 15.07 -25.59 -19.46
C VAL A 36 16.00 -25.11 -18.34
N LEU A 37 17.09 -24.43 -18.67
CA LEU A 37 17.98 -23.80 -17.68
C LEU A 37 17.26 -22.68 -16.92
N LEU A 38 16.48 -21.84 -17.59
CA LEU A 38 15.69 -20.77 -16.96
C LEU A 38 14.64 -21.35 -16.00
N MET A 39 13.90 -22.37 -16.43
CA MET A 39 12.91 -23.07 -15.62
C MET A 39 13.55 -23.76 -14.40
N ALA A 40 14.73 -24.37 -14.59
CA ALA A 40 15.50 -24.94 -13.48
C ALA A 40 15.99 -23.86 -12.51
N CYS A 41 16.44 -22.70 -13.00
CA CYS A 41 16.81 -21.57 -12.14
C CYS A 41 15.61 -21.07 -11.31
N ILE A 42 14.43 -20.96 -11.91
CA ILE A 42 13.19 -20.56 -11.20
C ILE A 42 12.76 -21.63 -10.18
N TYR A 43 12.92 -22.91 -10.50
CA TYR A 43 12.53 -24.02 -9.64
C TYR A 43 13.50 -24.25 -8.46
N TYR A 44 14.81 -24.06 -8.69
CA TYR A 44 15.85 -24.30 -7.68
C TYR A 44 16.33 -23.04 -6.95
N MET A 45 15.93 -21.84 -7.38
CA MET A 45 16.03 -20.62 -6.57
C MET A 45 14.67 -20.30 -5.98
N PRO A 46 14.33 -20.77 -4.78
CA PRO A 46 13.29 -20.11 -4.00
C PRO A 46 13.83 -18.72 -3.67
N ILE A 47 13.60 -17.76 -4.56
CA ILE A 47 13.71 -16.35 -4.23
C ILE A 47 12.63 -16.16 -3.17
N ARG A 48 13.04 -16.16 -1.90
CA ARG A 48 12.20 -15.65 -0.82
C ARG A 48 12.03 -14.17 -1.13
N CYS A 49 10.97 -13.86 -1.84
CA CYS A 49 10.49 -12.50 -2.02
C CYS A 49 9.81 -12.13 -0.70
N ASP A 50 10.61 -11.98 0.35
CA ASP A 50 10.16 -11.33 1.56
C ASP A 50 10.05 -9.85 1.17
N ALA A 51 8.88 -9.46 0.68
CA ALA A 51 8.56 -8.05 0.52
C ALA A 51 8.74 -7.42 1.90
N GLN A 52 9.72 -6.53 2.05
CA GLN A 52 9.97 -5.79 3.28
C GLN A 52 8.88 -4.74 3.49
N TYR A 53 7.62 -5.17 3.55
CA TYR A 53 6.59 -4.37 4.18
C TYR A 53 6.79 -4.55 5.68
N LEU A 54 7.16 -3.47 6.35
CA LEU A 54 7.04 -3.39 7.80
C LEU A 54 5.55 -3.50 8.11
N ASN A 55 5.04 -4.72 8.27
CA ASN A 55 3.67 -4.96 8.68
C ASN A 55 3.53 -4.40 10.08
N ILE A 56 2.86 -3.25 10.19
CA ILE A 56 2.54 -2.64 11.46
C ILE A 56 1.61 -3.61 12.20
N ASP A 57 2.02 -4.08 13.38
CA ASP A 57 1.21 -4.96 14.21
C ASP A 57 0.02 -4.16 14.77
N LYS A 58 -1.13 -4.32 14.11
CA LYS A 58 -2.40 -3.71 14.51
C LYS A 58 -2.80 -4.09 15.93
N ASP A 59 -2.46 -5.30 16.38
CA ASP A 59 -2.78 -5.75 17.73
C ASP A 59 -1.88 -5.08 18.77
N SER A 60 -0.63 -4.75 18.42
CA SER A 60 0.23 -3.90 19.25
C SER A 60 -0.39 -2.53 19.45
N ILE A 61 -0.83 -1.89 18.38
CA ILE A 61 -1.46 -0.56 18.48
C ILE A 61 -2.72 -0.62 19.35
N ARG A 62 -3.54 -1.68 19.22
CA ARG A 62 -4.72 -1.86 20.08
C ARG A 62 -4.37 -1.99 21.56
N ARG A 63 -3.30 -2.73 21.89
CA ARG A 63 -2.79 -2.82 23.27
C ARG A 63 -2.30 -1.46 23.75
N GLU A 64 -1.55 -0.74 22.94
CA GLU A 64 -1.06 0.61 23.27
C GLU A 64 -2.21 1.58 23.52
N ILE A 65 -3.29 1.54 22.72
CA ILE A 65 -4.50 2.33 22.94
C ILE A 65 -5.11 2.01 24.32
N ALA A 66 -5.19 0.72 24.68
CA ALA A 66 -5.76 0.29 25.97
C ALA A 66 -4.93 0.73 27.18
N HIS A 67 -3.63 0.98 27.00
CA HIS A 67 -2.71 1.42 28.05
C HIS A 67 -2.36 2.92 27.98
N ALA A 68 -2.86 3.65 26.98
CA ALA A 68 -2.59 5.06 26.81
C ALA A 68 -3.27 5.87 27.92
N GLY A 69 -2.47 6.61 28.69
CA GLY A 69 -2.94 7.38 29.85
C GLY A 69 -3.52 8.75 29.53
N SER A 70 -3.61 9.16 28.26
CA SER A 70 -4.16 10.46 27.87
C SER A 70 -4.95 10.39 26.57
N ASP A 71 -6.01 11.20 26.50
CA ASP A 71 -6.86 11.30 25.31
C ASP A 71 -6.09 11.76 24.07
N SER A 72 -5.08 12.62 24.24
CA SER A 72 -4.22 13.05 23.14
C SER A 72 -3.37 11.90 22.58
N ALA A 73 -2.78 11.07 23.46
CA ALA A 73 -2.05 9.87 23.02
C ALA A 73 -2.97 8.86 22.34
N VAL A 74 -4.17 8.65 22.89
CA VAL A 74 -5.21 7.79 22.29
C VAL A 74 -5.58 8.30 20.89
N SER A 75 -5.83 9.60 20.72
CA SER A 75 -6.17 10.20 19.43
C SER A 75 -5.06 10.02 18.39
N GLY A 76 -3.79 10.16 18.78
CA GLY A 76 -2.66 9.86 17.90
C GLY A 76 -2.61 8.40 17.45
N LEU A 77 -2.82 7.46 18.38
CA LEU A 77 -2.84 6.03 18.06
C LEU A 77 -4.05 5.64 17.19
N TYR A 78 -5.20 6.29 17.37
CA TYR A 78 -6.34 6.16 16.46
C TYR A 78 -5.99 6.61 15.04
N GLY A 79 -5.20 7.67 14.88
CA GLY A 79 -4.71 8.13 13.57
C GLY A 79 -3.88 7.05 12.86
N VAL A 80 -2.93 6.45 13.58
CA VAL A 80 -2.09 5.36 13.05
C VAL A 80 -2.94 4.15 12.69
N LEU A 81 -3.73 3.63 13.62
CA LEU A 81 -4.55 2.45 13.40
C LEU A 81 -5.60 2.68 12.29
N GLY A 82 -6.23 3.85 12.27
CA GLY A 82 -7.21 4.22 11.25
C GLY A 82 -6.60 4.26 9.85
N TRP A 83 -5.38 4.80 9.72
CA TRP A 83 -4.67 4.78 8.44
C TRP A 83 -4.36 3.36 7.97
N GLU A 84 -3.91 2.48 8.86
CA GLU A 84 -3.64 1.08 8.51
C GLU A 84 -4.91 0.31 8.12
N LEU A 85 -6.05 0.63 8.74
CA LEU A 85 -7.32 -0.03 8.44
C LEU A 85 -8.04 0.51 7.20
N ARG A 86 -7.55 1.58 6.56
CA ARG A 86 -8.25 2.29 5.48
C ARG A 86 -8.66 1.41 4.29
N TYR A 87 -7.96 0.31 4.05
CA TYR A 87 -8.35 -0.68 3.03
C TYR A 87 -9.04 -1.91 3.62
N SER A 88 -8.52 -2.47 4.72
CA SER A 88 -8.98 -3.76 5.24
C SER A 88 -10.26 -3.67 6.08
N ASN A 89 -10.48 -2.57 6.78
CA ASN A 89 -11.65 -2.36 7.63
C ASN A 89 -12.05 -0.87 7.65
N GLN A 90 -12.64 -0.42 6.55
CA GLN A 90 -13.05 0.97 6.35
C GLN A 90 -14.01 1.48 7.42
N HIS A 91 -14.97 0.65 7.84
CA HIS A 91 -15.95 1.03 8.86
C HIS A 91 -15.26 1.35 10.19
N GLU A 92 -14.29 0.52 10.59
CA GLU A 92 -13.50 0.79 11.78
C GLU A 92 -12.58 2.01 11.59
N ALA A 93 -11.92 2.17 10.44
CA ALA A 93 -11.10 3.34 10.16
C ALA A 93 -11.86 4.66 10.30
N VAL A 94 -13.09 4.73 9.77
CA VAL A 94 -13.96 5.90 9.90
C VAL A 94 -14.39 6.12 11.35
N ARG A 95 -14.77 5.07 12.07
CA ARG A 95 -15.13 5.15 13.49
C ARG A 95 -13.98 5.72 14.34
N LEU A 96 -12.75 5.26 14.09
CA LEU A 96 -11.56 5.76 14.78
C LEU A 96 -11.33 7.25 14.47
N ALA A 97 -11.49 7.66 13.21
CA ALA A 97 -11.41 9.06 12.83
C ALA A 97 -12.52 9.93 13.49
N ASP A 98 -13.73 9.40 13.65
CA ASP A 98 -14.82 10.09 14.36
C ASP A 98 -14.49 10.26 15.85
N GLU A 99 -13.90 9.25 16.49
CA GLU A 99 -13.39 9.36 17.87
C GLU A 99 -12.26 10.38 17.99
N MET A 100 -11.33 10.41 17.02
CA MET A 100 -10.30 11.45 16.96
C MET A 100 -10.93 12.84 16.91
N ILE A 101 -11.95 13.05 16.09
CA ILE A 101 -12.66 14.33 16.00
C ILE A 101 -13.31 14.69 17.34
N ARG A 102 -13.99 13.74 17.98
CA ARG A 102 -14.64 13.92 19.28
C ARG A 102 -13.65 14.38 20.36
N ILE A 103 -12.48 13.75 20.41
CA ILE A 103 -11.42 14.06 21.39
C ILE A 103 -10.73 15.40 21.06
N SER A 104 -10.46 15.65 19.78
CA SER A 104 -9.56 16.72 19.34
C SER A 104 -10.28 18.07 19.16
N SER A 105 -11.60 18.05 18.91
CA SER A 105 -12.38 19.28 18.68
C SER A 105 -12.40 20.23 19.90
N PRO A 106 -12.68 19.77 21.14
CA PRO A 106 -12.78 20.67 22.30
C PRO A 106 -11.45 21.35 22.66
N VAL A 107 -10.34 20.66 22.40
CA VAL A 107 -8.98 21.14 22.70
C VAL A 107 -8.32 21.86 21.52
N ASN A 108 -9.02 21.99 20.39
CA ASN A 108 -8.49 22.59 19.16
C ASN A 108 -7.19 21.93 18.67
N ASP A 109 -7.07 20.61 18.79
CA ASP A 109 -5.94 19.87 18.21
C ASP A 109 -6.14 19.74 16.70
N TYR A 110 -5.81 20.82 15.99
CA TYR A 110 -6.00 20.94 14.55
C TYR A 110 -5.18 19.92 13.75
N LEU A 111 -4.06 19.45 14.30
CA LEU A 111 -3.24 18.44 13.64
C LEU A 111 -3.97 17.09 13.62
N ARG A 112 -4.56 16.68 14.73
CA ARG A 112 -5.39 15.46 14.80
C ARG A 112 -6.67 15.57 14.00
N LEU A 113 -7.30 16.75 13.98
CA LEU A 113 -8.46 17.00 13.13
C LEU A 113 -8.13 16.83 11.64
N ALA A 114 -7.01 17.43 11.18
CA ALA A 114 -6.54 17.24 9.81
C ALA A 114 -6.33 15.76 9.50
N GLU A 115 -5.66 15.02 10.38
CA GLU A 115 -5.44 13.59 10.19
C GLU A 115 -6.74 12.77 10.10
N ALA A 116 -7.71 13.05 10.97
CA ALA A 116 -9.00 12.36 10.96
C ALA A 116 -9.75 12.55 9.63
N TYR A 117 -9.80 13.79 9.13
CA TYR A 117 -10.42 14.09 7.84
C TYR A 117 -9.66 13.48 6.66
N ARG A 118 -8.34 13.34 6.76
CA ARG A 118 -7.54 12.61 5.76
C ARG A 118 -7.93 11.14 5.67
N ILE A 119 -8.13 10.46 6.81
CA ILE A 119 -8.57 9.06 6.85
C ILE A 119 -9.98 8.94 6.25
N LYS A 120 -10.93 9.78 6.68
CA LYS A 120 -12.30 9.77 6.16
C LYS A 120 -12.35 10.03 4.67
N GLY A 121 -11.64 11.05 4.18
CA GLY A 121 -11.55 11.36 2.75
C GLY A 121 -10.91 10.22 1.94
N PHE A 122 -9.87 9.57 2.48
CA PHE A 122 -9.28 8.40 1.81
C PHE A 122 -10.28 7.25 1.66
N VAL A 123 -11.06 6.93 2.70
CA VAL A 123 -12.11 5.91 2.60
C VAL A 123 -13.14 6.27 1.52
N LYS A 124 -13.45 7.56 1.35
CA LYS A 124 -14.32 8.04 0.26
C LYS A 124 -13.70 7.83 -1.12
N VAL A 125 -12.39 8.04 -1.30
CA VAL A 125 -11.66 7.71 -2.54
C VAL A 125 -11.81 6.23 -2.87
N VAL A 126 -11.55 5.35 -1.91
CA VAL A 126 -11.67 3.89 -2.11
C VAL A 126 -13.08 3.51 -2.55
N ASN A 127 -14.09 4.19 -2.00
CA ASN A 127 -15.50 3.98 -2.33
C ASN A 127 -15.99 4.76 -3.56
N GLN A 128 -15.08 5.40 -4.31
CA GLN A 128 -15.38 6.19 -5.51
C GLN A 128 -16.36 7.36 -5.27
N ASP A 129 -16.56 7.77 -4.02
CA ASP A 129 -17.39 8.91 -3.62
C ASP A 129 -16.55 10.19 -3.69
N LEU A 130 -16.44 10.73 -4.90
CA LEU A 130 -15.67 11.96 -5.16
C LEU A 130 -16.16 13.16 -4.36
N ARG A 131 -17.48 13.35 -4.29
CA ARG A 131 -18.05 14.51 -3.63
C ARG A 131 -17.75 14.45 -2.14
N GLY A 132 -17.99 13.30 -1.51
CA GLY A 132 -17.64 13.09 -0.11
C GLY A 132 -16.14 13.20 0.14
N CYS A 133 -15.29 12.74 -0.78
CA CYS A 133 -13.83 12.92 -0.68
C CYS A 133 -13.45 14.41 -0.67
N GLN A 134 -13.94 15.19 -1.63
CA GLN A 134 -13.65 16.62 -1.75
C GLN A 134 -14.09 17.39 -0.51
N GLU A 135 -15.28 17.08 0.04
CA GLU A 135 -15.76 17.66 1.29
C GLU A 135 -14.81 17.36 2.46
N MET A 136 -14.37 16.11 2.62
CA MET A 136 -13.47 15.73 3.71
C MET A 136 -12.08 16.34 3.55
N TYR A 137 -11.52 16.35 2.34
CA TYR A 137 -10.20 16.93 2.09
C TYR A 137 -10.21 18.45 2.24
N ALA A 138 -11.29 19.15 1.85
CA ALA A 138 -11.42 20.58 2.09
C ALA A 138 -11.40 20.92 3.59
N LEU A 139 -12.15 20.18 4.40
CA LEU A 139 -12.11 20.33 5.86
C LEU A 139 -10.73 20.02 6.43
N GLY A 140 -10.10 18.95 5.96
CA GLY A 140 -8.77 18.56 6.38
C GLY A 140 -7.70 19.60 6.04
N ILE A 141 -7.78 20.23 4.85
CA ILE A 141 -6.89 21.32 4.43
C ILE A 141 -7.07 22.54 5.34
N ASP A 142 -8.31 22.94 5.65
CA ASP A 142 -8.57 24.06 6.58
C ASP A 142 -7.93 23.81 7.95
N TYR A 143 -8.06 22.60 8.49
CA TYR A 143 -7.38 22.25 9.74
C TYR A 143 -5.86 22.18 9.61
N ALA A 144 -5.33 21.67 8.50
CA ALA A 144 -3.89 21.65 8.26
C ALA A 144 -3.31 23.06 8.18
N MET A 145 -4.03 24.02 7.56
CA MET A 145 -3.67 25.43 7.56
C MET A 145 -3.69 26.03 8.97
N LYS A 146 -4.75 25.78 9.75
CA LYS A 146 -4.83 26.24 11.15
C LYS A 146 -3.72 25.66 12.02
N ALA A 147 -3.31 24.42 11.77
CA ALA A 147 -2.19 23.77 12.45
C ALA A 147 -0.81 24.25 11.96
N GLY A 148 -0.73 24.99 10.84
CA GLY A 148 0.54 25.31 10.19
C GLY A 148 1.28 24.07 9.67
N SER A 149 0.56 22.99 9.36
CA SER A 149 1.16 21.70 8.99
C SER A 149 1.36 21.56 7.48
N HIS A 150 2.59 21.84 7.03
CA HIS A 150 2.99 21.60 5.64
C HIS A 150 2.88 20.11 5.25
N TYR A 151 3.15 19.20 6.20
CA TYR A 151 3.03 17.77 5.96
C TYR A 151 1.60 17.36 5.58
N TYR A 152 0.59 17.77 6.35
CA TYR A 152 -0.79 17.40 6.04
C TYR A 152 -1.29 18.12 4.79
N LEU A 153 -0.90 19.39 4.56
CA LEU A 153 -1.22 20.09 3.31
C LEU A 153 -0.69 19.34 2.08
N ALA A 154 0.60 18.99 2.08
CA ALA A 154 1.21 18.21 1.01
C ALA A 154 0.53 16.83 0.85
N SER A 155 0.16 16.20 1.97
CA SER A 155 -0.55 14.91 1.95
C SER A 155 -1.93 15.04 1.29
N PHE A 156 -2.73 16.05 1.62
CA PHE A 156 -4.04 16.28 0.99
C PHE A 156 -3.93 16.55 -0.50
N TYR A 157 -2.98 17.37 -0.92
CA TYR A 157 -2.75 17.63 -2.34
C TYR A 157 -2.29 16.36 -3.07
N SER A 158 -1.35 15.60 -2.49
CA SER A 158 -0.90 14.33 -3.08
C SER A 158 -2.02 13.30 -3.20
N LEU A 159 -2.88 13.19 -2.18
CA LEU A 159 -4.03 12.28 -2.20
C LEU A 159 -5.09 12.72 -3.21
N THR A 160 -5.30 14.02 -3.37
CA THR A 160 -6.17 14.57 -4.41
C THR A 160 -5.60 14.29 -5.80
N GLY A 161 -4.28 14.45 -5.98
CA GLY A 161 -3.59 14.09 -7.21
C GLY A 161 -3.77 12.62 -7.58
N GLY A 162 -3.59 11.73 -6.60
CA GLY A 162 -3.79 10.29 -6.77
C GLY A 162 -5.23 9.93 -7.14
N MET A 163 -6.21 10.58 -6.53
CA MET A 163 -7.61 10.40 -6.88
C MET A 163 -7.93 10.77 -8.33
N TYR A 164 -7.37 11.87 -8.85
CA TYR A 164 -7.54 12.25 -10.26
C TYR A 164 -6.77 11.32 -11.21
N GLN A 165 -5.58 10.87 -10.81
CA GLN A 165 -4.81 9.85 -11.52
C GLN A 165 -5.60 8.54 -11.66
N ASP A 166 -6.23 8.05 -10.60
CA ASP A 166 -7.05 6.85 -10.60
C ASP A 166 -8.26 6.96 -11.55
N LYS A 167 -8.68 8.19 -11.87
CA LYS A 167 -9.74 8.50 -12.84
C LYS A 167 -9.25 8.75 -14.26
N GLY A 168 -7.94 8.74 -14.49
CA GLY A 168 -7.33 9.03 -15.78
C GLY A 168 -7.23 10.51 -16.14
N ASP A 169 -7.57 11.43 -15.21
CA ASP A 169 -7.32 12.86 -15.38
C ASP A 169 -5.90 13.19 -14.87
N PHE A 170 -4.93 12.80 -15.67
CA PHE A 170 -3.52 12.94 -15.33
C PHE A 170 -3.07 14.41 -15.27
N ASP A 171 -3.63 15.29 -16.10
CA ASP A 171 -3.28 16.71 -16.12
C ASP A 171 -3.67 17.39 -14.79
N THR A 172 -4.89 17.14 -14.31
CA THR A 172 -5.32 17.63 -13.00
C THR A 172 -4.53 16.96 -11.87
N GLY A 173 -4.27 15.65 -11.98
CA GLY A 173 -3.46 14.91 -11.02
C GLY A 173 -2.05 15.51 -10.83
N ILE A 174 -1.34 15.76 -11.94
CA ILE A 174 -0.01 16.37 -11.95
C ILE A 174 -0.03 17.75 -11.30
N ARG A 175 -1.03 18.58 -11.60
CA ARG A 175 -1.15 19.91 -10.96
C ARG A 175 -1.21 19.80 -9.44
N TYR A 176 -2.02 18.89 -8.90
CA TYR A 176 -2.11 18.67 -7.46
C TYR A 176 -0.82 18.10 -6.86
N TYR A 177 -0.13 17.21 -7.56
CA TYR A 177 1.19 16.76 -7.11
C TYR A 177 2.23 17.88 -7.07
N LEU A 178 2.20 18.81 -8.03
CA LEU A 178 3.06 19.98 -8.02
C LEU A 178 2.70 20.95 -6.90
N ASP A 179 1.41 21.11 -6.58
CA ASP A 179 0.96 21.91 -5.45
C ASP A 179 1.41 21.29 -4.11
N ALA A 180 1.52 19.97 -4.01
CA ALA A 180 2.04 19.28 -2.83
C ALA A 180 3.54 19.51 -2.57
N LEU A 181 4.30 19.97 -3.57
CA LEU A 181 5.75 20.21 -3.47
C LEU A 181 6.11 21.66 -3.11
N LYS A 182 5.12 22.56 -3.05
CA LYS A 182 5.29 23.97 -2.68
C LYS A 182 5.32 24.14 -1.17
#